data_AF-A0A381VDC8-F1
#
_entry.id   AF-A0A381VDC8-F1
#
_cell.length_a   1.000
_cell.length_b   1.000
_cell.length_c   1.000
_cell.angle_alpha   90.00
_cell.angle_beta   90.00
_cell.angle_gamma   90.00
#
_symmetry.space_group_name_H-M   'P 1'
#
loop_
_entity.id
_entity.type
_entity.pdbx_description
1 polymer ?
#
loop_
_entity_poly.entity_id
_entity_poly.type
_entity_poly.pdbx_seq_one_letter_code
_entity_poly.pdbx_strand_id
1 'polypeptide(L)'
;MKVKYKNLILMLFLCNFSIAEDDIGSSLLSSDKDLSMYSESILIGAIDNVRKKKIDKALEQLNKLIKINPDFKAAQLIYADLMLSRSQKITDFGNIQNASFDHINSLLSEVKARWDFHKIAIEKDKIPSSLIKLANSQSHVIIVDALTSRLFLFENENGTPRMKGDFYVTIGKNGTGKYTEGDQKTPIGVYFVTGFIPSEDLPDLYGDGAFPIDYPNNWDQRHGRTGYGIWLHGTPSTIYSRAPKDSNGCVIVSNNDLNTLSHFIDEGKTPVIITNSINWVTKQKWESRNSNYNLFI
;
A
#
# COMPACT_ATOMS: atom_id res chain seq x y z
N MET A 1 56.14 -29.84 31.67
CA MET A 1 55.16 -29.61 30.58
C MET A 1 54.18 -30.77 30.56
N LYS A 2 52.90 -30.50 30.83
CA LYS A 2 51.86 -31.51 31.05
C LYS A 2 51.40 -32.14 29.73
N VAL A 3 51.20 -33.45 29.79
CA VAL A 3 50.66 -34.34 28.75
C VAL A 3 49.15 -34.54 28.98
N LYS A 4 48.36 -34.63 27.92
CA LYS A 4 47.44 -35.75 27.57
C LYS A 4 46.20 -35.30 26.80
N TYR A 5 46.13 -35.77 25.55
CA TYR A 5 44.91 -36.04 24.80
C TYR A 5 44.19 -37.26 25.40
N LYS A 6 42.86 -37.20 25.56
CA LYS A 6 41.96 -38.35 25.36
C LYS A 6 40.46 -38.00 25.39
N ASN A 7 39.76 -38.68 24.47
CA ASN A 7 38.34 -39.08 24.43
C ASN A 7 37.32 -38.11 23.80
N LEU A 8 36.23 -38.55 23.15
CA LEU A 8 35.75 -39.76 22.45
C LEU A 8 34.27 -39.42 22.08
N ILE A 9 33.67 -40.15 21.11
CA ILE A 9 32.23 -40.24 20.73
C ILE A 9 31.87 -39.25 19.61
N LEU A 10 31.73 -39.62 18.32
CA LEU A 10 31.02 -40.71 17.63
C LEU A 10 29.52 -40.78 17.91
N MET A 11 28.73 -40.08 17.08
CA MET A 11 27.41 -40.58 16.69
C MET A 11 27.20 -40.29 15.20
N LEU A 12 27.19 -41.38 14.43
CA LEU A 12 26.69 -41.43 13.07
C LEU A 12 25.19 -41.11 13.08
N PHE A 13 24.74 -40.24 12.19
CA PHE A 13 23.47 -40.48 11.50
C PHE A 13 23.65 -40.14 10.01
N LEU A 14 23.81 -41.21 9.23
CA LEU A 14 23.55 -41.20 7.80
C LEU A 14 22.03 -41.12 7.63
N CYS A 15 21.53 -40.01 7.10
CA CYS A 15 20.33 -40.03 6.29
C CYS A 15 20.63 -39.24 5.02
N ASN A 16 20.90 -39.97 3.95
CA ASN A 16 20.58 -39.50 2.61
C ASN A 16 19.09 -39.17 2.59
N PHE A 17 18.74 -37.92 2.29
CA PHE A 17 17.48 -37.66 1.60
C PHE A 17 17.71 -36.63 0.50
N SER A 18 17.20 -37.03 -0.65
CA SER A 18 17.27 -36.43 -1.96
C SER A 18 17.03 -34.92 -1.99
N ILE A 19 17.64 -34.29 -2.99
CA ILE A 19 17.23 -33.00 -3.53
C ILE A 19 15.72 -33.03 -3.78
N ALA A 20 15.01 -32.14 -3.11
CA ALA A 20 13.75 -31.60 -3.59
C ALA A 20 14.00 -30.12 -3.83
N GLU A 21 14.06 -29.73 -5.10
CA GLU A 21 13.73 -28.37 -5.52
C GLU A 21 12.29 -28.12 -5.06
N ASP A 22 12.10 -27.19 -4.12
CA ASP A 22 10.92 -26.33 -4.04
C ASP A 22 11.05 -25.34 -2.88
N ASP A 23 10.58 -24.12 -3.14
CA ASP A 23 10.27 -23.04 -2.19
C ASP A 23 11.34 -21.97 -1.90
N ILE A 24 11.73 -21.22 -2.93
CA ILE A 24 12.40 -19.90 -2.79
C ILE A 24 11.37 -18.75 -2.90
N GLY A 25 10.11 -19.05 -3.28
CA GLY A 25 9.08 -18.03 -3.51
C GLY A 25 8.38 -17.52 -2.24
N SER A 26 8.19 -18.33 -1.20
CA SER A 26 7.35 -17.95 -0.06
C SER A 26 8.01 -16.99 0.95
N SER A 27 9.34 -16.95 1.01
CA SER A 27 10.09 -16.15 2.00
C SER A 27 10.26 -14.66 1.67
N LEU A 28 10.24 -14.28 0.39
CA LEU A 28 10.33 -12.87 -0.02
C LEU A 28 8.96 -12.17 0.05
N LEU A 29 7.88 -12.93 -0.16
CA LEU A 29 6.50 -12.43 -0.13
C LEU A 29 6.06 -11.98 1.25
N SER A 30 6.44 -12.74 2.28
CA SER A 30 6.22 -12.34 3.67
C SER A 30 7.09 -11.14 4.00
N SER A 31 8.36 -11.10 3.57
CA SER A 31 9.26 -10.01 3.95
C SER A 31 8.77 -8.65 3.50
N ASP A 32 8.34 -8.48 2.24
CA ASP A 32 8.00 -7.15 1.71
C ASP A 32 6.66 -6.63 2.25
N LYS A 33 5.65 -7.51 2.30
CA LYS A 33 4.36 -7.20 2.93
C LYS A 33 4.53 -6.88 4.40
N ASP A 34 5.28 -7.73 5.12
CA ASP A 34 5.56 -7.51 6.53
C ASP A 34 6.33 -6.21 6.71
N LEU A 35 7.28 -5.88 5.82
CA LEU A 35 8.07 -4.66 5.89
C LEU A 35 7.24 -3.39 5.72
N SER A 36 6.29 -3.35 4.78
CA SER A 36 5.43 -2.18 4.59
C SER A 36 4.44 -2.00 5.73
N MET A 37 3.72 -3.06 6.10
CA MET A 37 2.81 -3.04 7.26
C MET A 37 3.57 -2.66 8.55
N TYR A 38 4.81 -3.14 8.67
CA TYR A 38 5.70 -2.79 9.77
C TYR A 38 6.11 -1.31 9.73
N SER A 39 6.44 -0.78 8.56
CA SER A 39 6.83 0.62 8.36
C SER A 39 5.70 1.58 8.71
N GLU A 40 4.48 1.29 8.25
CA GLU A 40 3.27 2.05 8.60
C GLU A 40 3.03 2.01 10.12
N SER A 41 3.09 0.81 10.72
CA SER A 41 2.90 0.62 12.17
C SER A 41 3.92 1.40 13.00
N ILE A 42 5.21 1.41 12.60
CA ILE A 42 6.24 2.19 13.28
C ILE A 42 5.97 3.68 13.16
N LEU A 43 5.64 4.19 11.96
CA LEU A 43 5.36 5.61 11.75
C LEU A 43 4.20 6.08 12.64
N ILE A 44 3.09 5.35 12.59
CA ILE A 44 1.90 5.64 13.39
C ILE A 44 2.22 5.56 14.89
N GLY A 45 2.95 4.53 15.32
CA GLY A 45 3.41 4.39 16.70
C GLY A 45 4.28 5.56 17.16
N ALA A 46 5.17 6.06 16.29
CA ALA A 46 6.00 7.20 16.57
C ALA A 46 5.17 8.48 16.74
N ILE A 47 4.22 8.74 15.82
CA ILE A 47 3.30 9.89 15.91
C ILE A 47 2.46 9.82 17.19
N ASP A 48 1.95 8.65 17.54
CA ASP A 48 1.20 8.44 18.79
C ASP A 48 2.07 8.68 20.03
N ASN A 49 3.34 8.25 20.02
CA ASN A 49 4.29 8.54 21.09
C ASN A 49 4.59 10.05 21.21
N VAL A 50 4.73 10.78 20.10
CA VAL A 50 4.85 12.26 20.12
C VAL A 50 3.63 12.88 20.80
N ARG A 51 2.41 12.47 20.41
CA ARG A 51 1.16 12.94 21.02
C ARG A 51 1.11 12.65 22.53
N LYS A 52 1.63 11.51 22.96
CA LYS A 52 1.72 11.10 24.37
C LYS A 52 2.91 11.70 25.11
N LYS A 53 3.65 12.64 24.50
CA LYS A 53 4.88 13.27 25.04
C LYS A 53 6.01 12.28 25.36
N LYS A 54 6.00 11.09 24.74
CA LYS A 54 7.03 10.05 24.87
C LYS A 54 8.07 10.21 23.76
N ILE A 55 8.78 11.34 23.77
CA ILE A 55 9.65 11.77 22.66
C ILE A 55 10.80 10.79 22.41
N ASP A 56 11.44 10.25 23.46
CA ASP A 56 12.55 9.30 23.29
C ASP A 56 12.11 8.02 22.57
N LYS A 57 10.91 7.51 22.88
CA LYS A 57 10.34 6.34 22.20
C LYS A 57 9.99 6.64 20.74
N ALA A 58 9.44 7.82 20.47
CA ALA A 58 9.17 8.25 19.11
C ALA A 58 10.47 8.34 18.28
N LEU A 59 11.54 8.90 18.87
CA LEU A 59 12.85 9.00 18.23
C LEU A 59 13.48 7.63 17.96
N GLU A 60 13.38 6.68 18.90
CA GLU A 60 13.83 5.30 18.72
C GLU A 60 13.12 4.63 17.53
N GLN A 61 11.78 4.75 17.49
CA GLN A 61 10.95 4.21 16.42
C GLN A 61 11.28 4.84 15.06
N LEU A 62 11.38 6.17 14.99
CA LEU A 62 11.72 6.88 13.76
C LEU A 62 13.13 6.54 13.28
N ASN A 63 14.11 6.46 14.19
CA ASN A 63 15.47 6.03 13.86
C ASN A 63 15.50 4.61 13.27
N LYS A 64 14.65 3.71 13.78
CA LYS A 64 14.49 2.39 13.18
C LYS A 64 13.85 2.47 11.79
N LEU A 65 12.79 3.25 11.64
CA LEU A 65 12.08 3.40 10.38
C LEU A 65 12.95 3.99 9.26
N ILE A 66 13.73 5.04 9.54
CA ILE A 66 14.58 5.67 8.51
C ILE A 66 15.79 4.80 8.13
N LYS A 67 16.21 3.86 8.99
CA LYS A 67 17.21 2.84 8.64
C LYS A 67 16.64 1.77 7.71
N ILE A 68 15.37 1.44 7.89
CA ILE A 68 14.64 0.49 7.04
C ILE A 68 14.32 1.13 5.69
N ASN A 69 13.77 2.35 5.70
CA ASN A 69 13.40 3.12 4.51
C ASN A 69 14.12 4.49 4.50
N PRO A 70 15.36 4.56 3.99
CA PRO A 70 16.14 5.80 3.90
C PRO A 70 15.55 6.85 2.97
N ASP A 71 14.52 6.52 2.18
CA ASP A 71 13.82 7.45 1.30
C ASP A 71 12.42 7.85 1.79
N PHE A 72 12.07 7.46 3.02
CA PHE A 72 10.85 7.92 3.66
C PHE A 72 11.01 9.34 4.21
N LYS A 73 10.89 10.34 3.33
CA LYS A 73 11.17 11.75 3.64
C LYS A 73 10.25 12.31 4.74
N ALA A 74 8.99 11.89 4.79
CA ALA A 74 8.07 12.28 5.87
C ALA A 74 8.56 11.80 7.24
N ALA A 75 9.02 10.55 7.35
CA ALA A 75 9.60 10.01 8.59
C ALA A 75 10.91 10.72 8.97
N GLN A 76 11.76 11.02 8.00
CA GLN A 76 12.98 11.81 8.21
C GLN A 76 12.69 13.21 8.72
N LEU A 77 11.68 13.88 8.17
CA LEU A 77 11.31 15.22 8.60
C LEU A 77 10.80 15.23 10.05
N ILE A 78 9.94 14.28 10.41
CA ILE A 78 9.49 14.11 11.80
C ILE A 78 10.69 13.87 12.72
N TYR A 79 11.61 12.98 12.33
CA TYR A 79 12.82 12.71 13.11
C TYR A 79 13.67 13.98 13.31
N ALA A 80 13.89 14.74 12.24
CA ALA A 80 14.66 15.97 12.25
C ALA A 80 14.02 17.04 13.16
N ASP A 81 12.71 17.25 13.06
CA ASP A 81 11.97 18.18 13.94
C ASP A 81 12.09 17.78 15.42
N LEU A 82 11.94 16.49 15.73
CA LEU A 82 12.08 16.00 17.10
C LEU A 82 13.52 16.14 17.62
N MET A 83 14.53 15.92 16.77
CA MET A 83 15.92 16.19 17.12
C MET A 83 16.17 17.68 17.40
N LEU A 84 15.65 18.56 16.54
CA LEU A 84 15.75 20.00 16.69
C LEU A 84 15.06 20.50 17.97
N SER A 85 13.95 19.86 18.35
CA SER A 85 13.20 20.18 19.57
C SER A 85 14.01 20.03 20.86
N ARG A 86 15.16 19.33 20.81
CA ARG A 86 16.06 19.15 21.96
C ARG A 86 16.92 20.38 22.24
N SER A 87 17.23 21.18 21.22
CA SER A 87 18.08 22.37 21.35
C SER A 87 17.29 23.67 21.25
N GLN A 88 16.12 23.66 20.63
CA GLN A 88 15.29 24.85 20.44
C GLN A 88 13.80 24.51 20.41
N LYS A 89 12.96 25.52 20.63
CA LYS A 89 11.51 25.36 20.48
C LYS A 89 11.16 25.21 19.00
N ILE A 90 10.49 24.11 18.64
CA ILE A 90 9.84 23.97 17.34
C ILE A 90 8.48 24.67 17.35
N THR A 91 8.10 25.31 16.24
CA THR A 91 6.86 26.10 16.14
C THR A 91 5.83 25.48 15.20
N ASP A 92 6.28 24.68 14.23
CA ASP A 92 5.42 24.02 13.25
C ASP A 92 6.00 22.65 12.83
N PHE A 93 5.38 21.97 11.86
CA PHE A 93 5.95 20.82 11.15
C PHE A 93 6.89 21.29 10.03
N GLY A 94 8.10 20.73 9.97
CA GLY A 94 9.11 21.01 8.97
C GLY A 94 9.90 22.29 9.23
N ASN A 95 10.61 22.36 10.36
CA ASN A 95 11.40 23.54 10.79
C ASN A 95 12.77 23.62 10.09
N ILE A 96 12.81 23.36 8.78
CA ILE A 96 14.03 23.40 7.96
C ILE A 96 14.18 24.78 7.33
N GLN A 97 15.36 25.40 7.48
CA GLN A 97 15.66 26.67 6.81
C GLN A 97 15.72 26.48 5.29
N ASN A 98 15.09 27.39 4.54
CA ASN A 98 15.07 27.43 3.07
C ASN A 98 14.38 26.24 2.37
N ALA A 99 13.58 25.43 3.09
CA ALA A 99 12.72 24.45 2.44
C ALA A 99 11.52 25.13 1.76
N SER A 100 11.13 24.65 0.58
CA SER A 100 9.92 25.12 -0.09
C SER A 100 8.67 24.78 0.74
N PHE A 101 7.75 25.75 0.88
CA PHE A 101 6.47 25.56 1.56
C PHE A 101 5.66 24.40 0.97
N ASP A 102 5.63 24.27 -0.36
CA ASP A 102 4.90 23.21 -1.04
C ASP A 102 5.46 21.84 -0.71
N HIS A 103 6.80 21.73 -0.59
CA HIS A 103 7.44 20.47 -0.23
C HIS A 103 7.08 20.04 1.20
N ILE A 104 7.13 20.96 2.18
CA ILE A 104 6.75 20.67 3.57
C ILE A 104 5.28 20.30 3.67
N ASN A 105 4.39 21.00 2.95
CA ASN A 105 2.97 20.69 2.93
C ASN A 105 2.67 19.33 2.30
N SER A 106 3.38 18.94 1.25
CA SER A 106 3.25 17.61 0.66
C SER A 106 3.53 16.52 1.71
N LEU A 107 4.65 16.62 2.43
CA LEU A 107 4.99 15.68 3.50
C LEU A 107 3.98 15.72 4.65
N LEU A 108 3.53 16.91 5.06
CA LEU A 108 2.53 17.06 6.10
C LEU A 108 1.20 16.42 5.70
N SER A 109 0.78 16.59 4.45
CA SER A 109 -0.46 16.02 3.93
C SER A 109 -0.42 14.50 3.86
N GLU A 110 0.75 13.92 3.56
CA GLU A 110 0.98 12.48 3.65
C GLU A 110 0.80 11.98 5.08
N VAL A 111 1.51 12.59 6.04
CA VAL A 111 1.45 12.22 7.46
C VAL A 111 0.03 12.34 8.00
N LYS A 112 -0.68 13.42 7.66
CA LYS A 112 -2.07 13.64 8.03
C LYS A 112 -2.97 12.56 7.46
N ALA A 113 -2.87 12.23 6.17
CA ALA A 113 -3.70 11.20 5.55
C ALA A 113 -3.49 9.83 6.21
N ARG A 114 -2.24 9.46 6.52
CA ARG A 114 -1.95 8.20 7.24
C ARG A 114 -2.51 8.20 8.65
N TRP A 115 -2.31 9.29 9.39
CA TRP A 115 -2.83 9.42 10.76
C TRP A 115 -4.36 9.46 10.80
N ASP A 116 -4.98 10.15 9.85
CA ASP A 116 -6.44 10.26 9.75
C ASP A 116 -7.07 8.90 9.48
N PHE A 117 -6.49 8.12 8.57
CA PHE A 117 -6.90 6.74 8.36
C PHE A 117 -6.72 5.87 9.61
N HIS A 118 -5.59 5.97 10.32
CA HIS A 118 -5.36 5.19 11.55
C HIS A 118 -6.43 5.43 12.62
N LYS A 119 -7.00 6.64 12.71
CA LYS A 119 -8.11 6.95 13.63
C LYS A 119 -9.42 6.25 13.23
N ILE A 120 -9.58 5.85 11.98
CA ILE A 120 -10.75 5.12 11.49
C ILE A 120 -10.59 3.66 11.90
N ALA A 121 -11.38 3.23 12.89
CA ALA A 121 -11.47 1.82 13.22
C ALA A 121 -12.30 1.09 12.16
N ILE A 122 -11.64 0.48 11.18
CA ILE A 122 -12.29 -0.48 10.27
C ILE A 122 -12.16 -1.86 10.92
N GLU A 123 -13.28 -2.40 11.38
CA GLU A 123 -13.33 -3.78 11.89
C GLU A 123 -12.97 -4.75 10.75
N LYS A 124 -12.10 -5.73 11.03
CA LYS A 124 -11.53 -6.65 10.01
C LYS A 124 -12.58 -7.49 9.26
N ASP A 125 -13.78 -7.63 9.82
CA ASP A 125 -14.90 -8.39 9.27
C ASP A 125 -15.85 -7.55 8.42
N LYS A 126 -15.58 -6.24 8.27
CA LYS A 126 -16.37 -5.36 7.40
C LYS A 126 -16.04 -5.62 5.95
N ILE A 127 -17.08 -5.62 5.13
CA ILE A 127 -16.98 -5.84 3.68
C ILE A 127 -17.50 -4.59 2.96
N PRO A 128 -16.83 -4.11 1.91
CA PRO A 128 -17.32 -3.05 1.06
C PRO A 128 -18.68 -3.42 0.47
N SER A 129 -19.67 -2.55 0.66
CA SER A 129 -21.03 -2.78 0.18
C SER A 129 -21.14 -2.88 -1.35
N SER A 130 -20.16 -2.38 -2.09
CA SER A 130 -20.05 -2.49 -3.54
C SER A 130 -19.65 -3.89 -4.02
N LEU A 131 -18.98 -4.69 -3.18
CA LEU A 131 -18.71 -6.08 -3.49
C LEU A 131 -19.98 -6.90 -3.23
N ILE A 132 -20.71 -7.27 -4.28
CA ILE A 132 -21.89 -8.14 -4.15
C ILE A 132 -21.47 -9.60 -4.28
N LYS A 133 -20.76 -9.92 -5.37
CA LYS A 133 -20.25 -11.25 -5.68
C LYS A 133 -18.98 -11.12 -6.53
N LEU A 134 -17.98 -11.94 -6.25
CA LEU A 134 -16.81 -12.12 -7.10
C LEU A 134 -16.98 -13.40 -7.90
N ALA A 135 -16.57 -13.39 -9.16
CA ALA A 135 -16.59 -14.59 -9.98
C ALA A 135 -15.57 -15.62 -9.44
N ASN A 136 -15.81 -16.91 -9.66
CA ASN A 136 -14.88 -17.96 -9.22
C ASN A 136 -13.49 -17.84 -9.88
N SER A 137 -13.41 -17.19 -11.05
CA SER A 137 -12.15 -16.88 -11.73
C SER A 137 -11.41 -15.68 -11.15
N GLN A 138 -12.03 -14.93 -10.24
CA GLN A 138 -11.45 -13.75 -9.60
C GLN A 138 -10.96 -14.13 -8.21
N SER A 139 -9.68 -14.47 -8.10
CA SER A 139 -9.04 -14.82 -6.83
C SER A 139 -8.94 -13.62 -5.89
N HIS A 140 -8.79 -12.41 -6.44
CA HIS A 140 -8.59 -11.17 -5.68
C HIS A 140 -9.34 -9.99 -6.28
N VAL A 141 -9.57 -8.96 -5.47
CA VAL A 141 -10.07 -7.66 -5.90
C VAL A 141 -9.35 -6.55 -5.14
N ILE A 142 -9.00 -5.49 -5.86
CA ILE A 142 -8.41 -4.27 -5.33
C ILE A 142 -9.48 -3.20 -5.25
N ILE A 143 -9.55 -2.48 -4.12
CA ILE A 143 -10.49 -1.37 -3.93
C ILE A 143 -9.74 -0.15 -3.43
N VAL A 144 -9.77 0.93 -4.20
CA VAL A 144 -9.18 2.23 -3.85
C VAL A 144 -10.25 3.15 -3.31
N ASP A 145 -10.09 3.57 -2.05
CA ASP A 145 -10.84 4.61 -1.39
C ASP A 145 -10.06 5.93 -1.46
N ALA A 146 -10.50 6.81 -2.34
CA ALA A 146 -9.84 8.10 -2.59
C ALA A 146 -9.91 9.05 -1.38
N LEU A 147 -10.99 9.01 -0.61
CA LEU A 147 -11.18 9.89 0.55
C LEU A 147 -10.18 9.59 1.66
N THR A 148 -9.92 8.30 1.90
CA THR A 148 -9.00 7.84 2.96
C THR A 148 -7.57 7.61 2.47
N SER A 149 -7.32 7.80 1.16
CA SER A 149 -6.01 7.51 0.55
C SER A 149 -5.57 6.09 0.87
N ARG A 150 -6.48 5.12 0.68
CA ARG A 150 -6.21 3.71 0.93
C ARG A 150 -6.63 2.81 -0.21
N LEU A 151 -5.79 1.82 -0.46
CA LEU A 151 -6.08 0.67 -1.31
C LEU A 151 -6.25 -0.54 -0.40
N PHE A 152 -7.34 -1.27 -0.57
CA PHE A 152 -7.64 -2.49 0.15
C PHE A 152 -7.54 -3.68 -0.81
N LEU A 153 -6.82 -4.73 -0.38
CA LEU A 153 -6.76 -6.00 -1.08
C LEU A 153 -7.72 -6.98 -0.41
N PHE A 154 -8.64 -7.54 -1.20
CA PHE A 154 -9.53 -8.61 -0.77
C PHE A 154 -9.23 -9.89 -1.56
N GLU A 155 -9.23 -11.02 -0.85
CA GLU A 155 -9.21 -12.36 -1.41
C GLU A 155 -10.64 -12.89 -1.52
N ASN A 156 -10.92 -13.63 -2.59
CA ASN A 156 -12.17 -14.32 -2.80
C ASN A 156 -12.12 -15.74 -2.20
N GLU A 157 -12.62 -15.90 -0.98
CA GLU A 157 -12.71 -17.22 -0.35
C GLU A 157 -14.03 -17.89 -0.69
N ASN A 158 -14.04 -18.69 -1.76
CA ASN A 158 -15.23 -19.44 -2.20
C ASN A 158 -16.47 -18.54 -2.34
N GLY A 159 -16.30 -17.35 -2.91
CA GLY A 159 -17.35 -16.35 -3.08
C GLY A 159 -17.44 -15.32 -1.96
N THR A 160 -16.74 -15.50 -0.84
CA THR A 160 -16.76 -14.57 0.31
C THR A 160 -15.50 -13.68 0.31
N PRO A 161 -15.64 -12.34 0.20
CA PRO A 161 -14.51 -11.44 0.29
C PRO A 161 -13.88 -11.42 1.69
N ARG A 162 -12.56 -11.61 1.77
CA ARG A 162 -11.77 -11.46 2.99
C ARG A 162 -10.67 -10.42 2.79
N MET A 163 -10.61 -9.42 3.67
CA MET A 163 -9.54 -8.42 3.63
C MET A 163 -8.18 -9.05 3.95
N LYS A 164 -7.18 -8.80 3.09
CA LYS A 164 -5.80 -9.29 3.23
C LYS A 164 -4.81 -8.23 3.69
N GLY A 165 -5.14 -6.96 3.46
CA GLY A 165 -4.32 -5.82 3.85
C GLY A 165 -4.86 -4.53 3.26
N ASP A 166 -4.29 -3.44 3.74
CA ASP A 166 -4.48 -2.10 3.22
C ASP A 166 -3.12 -1.43 2.96
N PHE A 167 -3.13 -0.47 2.05
CA PHE A 167 -1.93 0.17 1.52
C PHE A 167 -2.20 1.66 1.36
N TYR A 168 -1.25 2.50 1.74
CA TYR A 168 -1.33 3.93 1.48
C TYR A 168 -1.25 4.19 -0.03
N VAL A 169 -2.09 5.09 -0.54
CA VAL A 169 -2.04 5.47 -1.96
C VAL A 169 -1.99 6.97 -2.19
N THR A 170 -1.43 7.32 -3.34
CA THR A 170 -1.54 8.64 -3.96
C THR A 170 -2.44 8.54 -5.19
N ILE A 171 -3.32 9.53 -5.35
CA ILE A 171 -4.24 9.67 -6.49
C ILE A 171 -4.01 10.98 -7.24
N GLY A 172 -4.85 11.25 -8.24
CA GLY A 172 -4.81 12.45 -9.06
C GLY A 172 -4.82 13.73 -8.21
N LYS A 173 -3.97 14.71 -8.56
CA LYS A 173 -3.91 16.00 -7.87
C LYS A 173 -5.26 16.73 -7.80
N ASN A 174 -6.10 16.55 -8.83
CA ASN A 174 -7.44 17.14 -8.88
C ASN A 174 -8.52 16.20 -8.31
N GLY A 175 -8.12 15.17 -7.58
CA GLY A 175 -9.00 14.17 -6.98
C GLY A 175 -9.44 13.10 -7.96
N THR A 176 -10.72 12.77 -7.89
CA THR A 176 -11.36 11.67 -8.64
C THR A 176 -12.38 12.19 -9.65
N GLY A 177 -12.91 11.29 -10.47
CA GLY A 177 -13.95 11.61 -11.45
C GLY A 177 -13.37 12.09 -12.77
N LYS A 178 -12.38 11.37 -13.28
CA LYS A 178 -11.77 11.62 -14.59
C LYS A 178 -12.81 11.69 -15.70
N TYR A 179 -12.79 12.78 -16.45
CA TYR A 179 -13.73 13.05 -17.55
C TYR A 179 -13.01 13.42 -18.85
N THR A 180 -11.94 14.22 -18.79
CA THR A 180 -11.17 14.62 -19.98
C THR A 180 -9.69 14.25 -19.87
N GLU A 181 -9.01 14.18 -21.01
CA GLU A 181 -7.55 14.04 -21.03
C GLU A 181 -6.90 15.24 -20.33
N GLY A 182 -5.84 14.99 -19.56
CA GLY A 182 -5.11 16.06 -18.86
C GLY A 182 -5.83 16.70 -17.67
N ASP A 183 -7.03 16.27 -17.28
CA ASP A 183 -7.76 16.82 -16.12
C ASP A 183 -7.17 16.47 -14.74
N GLN A 184 -6.15 15.60 -14.73
CA GLN A 184 -5.37 15.16 -13.57
C GLN A 184 -6.22 14.54 -12.45
N LYS A 185 -7.32 13.89 -12.83
CA LYS A 185 -8.19 13.14 -11.93
C LYS A 185 -7.98 11.65 -12.11
N THR A 186 -8.10 10.90 -11.03
CA THR A 186 -8.22 9.44 -11.06
C THR A 186 -9.66 9.05 -11.42
N PRO A 187 -9.89 8.07 -12.30
CA PRO A 187 -11.25 7.68 -12.66
C PRO A 187 -12.02 7.04 -11.51
N ILE A 188 -13.35 7.01 -11.61
CA ILE A 188 -14.24 6.28 -10.69
C ILE A 188 -14.96 5.22 -11.52
N GLY A 189 -14.87 3.97 -11.06
CA GLY A 189 -15.44 2.84 -11.77
C GLY A 189 -14.84 1.50 -11.35
N VAL A 190 -15.24 0.47 -12.08
CA VAL A 190 -14.63 -0.86 -12.02
C VAL A 190 -13.77 -1.01 -13.26
N TYR A 191 -12.50 -1.30 -13.04
CA TYR A 191 -11.50 -1.49 -14.09
C TYR A 191 -10.85 -2.86 -13.95
N PHE A 192 -10.15 -3.28 -15.00
CA PHE A 192 -9.35 -4.49 -15.01
C PHE A 192 -7.92 -4.18 -15.39
N VAL A 193 -6.99 -4.86 -14.75
CA VAL A 193 -5.57 -4.81 -15.13
C VAL A 193 -5.42 -5.46 -16.49
N THR A 194 -4.74 -4.78 -17.42
CA THR A 194 -4.55 -5.25 -18.80
C THR A 194 -3.15 -5.79 -19.07
N GLY A 195 -2.28 -5.84 -18.06
CA GLY A 195 -0.94 -6.39 -18.14
C GLY A 195 -0.04 -5.82 -17.07
N PHE A 196 1.25 -6.14 -17.17
CA PHE A 196 2.31 -5.59 -16.34
C PHE A 196 3.43 -5.07 -17.25
N ILE A 197 3.95 -3.88 -16.93
CA ILE A 197 5.10 -3.29 -17.59
C ILE A 197 6.25 -3.29 -16.56
N PRO A 198 7.37 -3.99 -16.84
CA PRO A 198 8.50 -4.06 -15.92
C PRO A 198 9.22 -2.71 -15.83
N SER A 199 9.95 -2.50 -14.73
CA SER A 199 10.67 -1.24 -14.47
C SER A 199 11.75 -0.93 -15.52
N GLU A 200 12.38 -1.94 -16.11
CA GLU A 200 13.37 -1.78 -17.18
C GLU A 200 12.83 -1.10 -18.44
N ASP A 201 11.52 -1.19 -18.69
CA ASP A 201 10.83 -0.58 -19.83
C ASP A 201 10.22 0.79 -19.48
N LEU A 202 10.40 1.27 -18.25
CA LEU A 202 9.75 2.47 -17.72
C LEU A 202 10.77 3.51 -17.24
N PRO A 203 10.43 4.80 -17.34
CA PRO A 203 11.13 5.82 -16.57
C PRO A 203 11.04 5.54 -15.06
N ASP A 204 12.07 5.93 -14.29
CA ASP A 204 12.13 5.79 -12.82
C ASP A 204 10.88 6.33 -12.12
N LEU A 205 10.17 7.29 -12.72
CA LEU A 205 8.89 7.81 -12.24
C LEU A 205 7.88 6.72 -11.79
N TYR A 206 7.90 5.57 -12.45
CA TYR A 206 6.96 4.47 -12.22
C TYR A 206 7.46 3.42 -11.22
N GLY A 207 8.69 3.55 -10.73
CA GLY A 207 9.28 2.65 -9.75
C GLY A 207 9.47 1.24 -10.29
N ASP A 208 9.11 0.25 -9.47
CA ASP A 208 9.37 -1.17 -9.75
C ASP A 208 8.46 -1.77 -10.84
N GLY A 209 7.55 -0.98 -11.41
CA GLY A 209 6.73 -1.38 -12.55
C GLY A 209 5.38 -0.68 -12.58
N ALA A 210 4.55 -1.05 -13.55
CA ALA A 210 3.20 -0.53 -13.67
C ALA A 210 2.21 -1.60 -14.12
N PHE A 211 1.01 -1.56 -13.54
CA PHE A 211 -0.17 -2.31 -13.98
C PHE A 211 -1.15 -1.35 -14.65
N PRO A 212 -1.19 -1.29 -15.99
CA PRO A 212 -2.20 -0.51 -16.67
C PRO A 212 -3.60 -1.04 -16.40
N ILE A 213 -4.55 -0.13 -16.21
CA ILE A 213 -5.98 -0.48 -16.14
C ILE A 213 -6.70 -0.07 -17.41
N ASP A 214 -7.81 -0.73 -17.72
CA ASP A 214 -8.60 -0.54 -18.95
C ASP A 214 -9.39 0.78 -19.03
N TYR A 215 -8.91 1.87 -18.40
CA TYR A 215 -9.49 3.19 -18.56
C TYR A 215 -9.07 3.85 -19.90
N PRO A 216 -9.99 4.43 -20.67
CA PRO A 216 -11.44 4.43 -20.49
C PRO A 216 -12.05 3.11 -20.97
N ASN A 217 -12.83 2.46 -20.12
CA ASN A 217 -13.50 1.21 -20.49
C ASN A 217 -14.77 1.51 -21.32
N ASN A 218 -15.50 0.45 -21.71
CA ASN A 218 -16.73 0.60 -22.50
C ASN A 218 -17.79 1.53 -21.85
N TRP A 219 -17.87 1.56 -20.52
CA TRP A 219 -18.77 2.46 -19.80
C TRP A 219 -18.30 3.91 -19.92
N ASP A 220 -17.00 4.15 -19.69
CA ASP A 220 -16.42 5.48 -19.81
C ASP A 220 -16.58 6.07 -21.22
N GLN A 221 -16.29 5.26 -22.25
CA GLN A 221 -16.42 5.67 -23.65
C GLN A 221 -17.87 6.03 -24.02
N ARG A 222 -18.86 5.24 -23.57
CA ARG A 222 -20.28 5.55 -23.78
C ARG A 222 -20.73 6.84 -23.11
N HIS A 223 -20.04 7.27 -22.05
CA HIS A 223 -20.31 8.52 -21.34
C HIS A 223 -19.41 9.68 -21.80
N GLY A 224 -18.71 9.52 -22.93
CA GLY A 224 -17.87 10.57 -23.51
C GLY A 224 -16.63 10.91 -22.69
N ARG A 225 -16.19 10.03 -21.78
CA ARG A 225 -14.96 10.23 -21.02
C ARG A 225 -13.75 9.91 -21.89
N THR A 226 -12.73 10.76 -21.85
CA THR A 226 -11.52 10.66 -22.68
C THR A 226 -10.23 10.56 -21.85
N GLY A 227 -9.11 10.32 -22.53
CA GLY A 227 -7.78 10.18 -21.93
C GLY A 227 -7.33 8.72 -21.95
N TYR A 228 -6.18 8.45 -21.36
CA TYR A 228 -5.52 7.15 -21.36
C TYR A 228 -4.47 7.11 -20.25
N GLY A 229 -3.74 5.99 -20.14
CA GLY A 229 -2.51 5.92 -19.32
C GLY A 229 -2.76 5.98 -17.82
N ILE A 230 -3.89 5.46 -17.35
CA ILE A 230 -4.16 5.32 -15.91
C ILE A 230 -3.60 3.98 -15.45
N TRP A 231 -2.60 4.02 -14.58
CA TRP A 231 -1.90 2.82 -14.10
C TRP A 231 -1.94 2.75 -12.58
N LEU A 232 -1.82 1.53 -12.04
CA LEU A 232 -1.39 1.25 -10.67
C LEU A 232 0.13 1.04 -10.72
N HIS A 233 0.92 1.90 -10.08
CA HIS A 233 2.39 1.82 -10.18
C HIS A 233 3.10 2.23 -8.89
N GLY A 234 4.42 2.07 -8.88
CA GLY A 234 5.30 2.36 -7.76
C GLY A 234 5.76 3.82 -7.69
N THR A 235 6.77 4.09 -6.87
CA THR A 235 7.37 5.41 -6.71
C THR A 235 8.79 5.47 -7.29
N PRO A 236 9.29 6.66 -7.66
CA PRO A 236 10.71 6.85 -7.99
C PRO A 236 11.64 6.21 -6.96
N SER A 237 12.76 5.66 -7.40
CA SER A 237 13.72 4.92 -6.54
C SER A 237 14.23 5.72 -5.33
N THR A 238 14.18 7.05 -5.39
CA THR A 238 14.62 7.97 -4.33
C THR A 238 13.49 8.47 -3.41
N ILE A 239 12.27 7.93 -3.59
CA ILE A 239 11.05 8.38 -2.90
C ILE A 239 10.29 7.15 -2.42
N TYR A 240 10.11 6.98 -1.11
CA TYR A 240 9.29 5.88 -0.57
C TYR A 240 7.79 6.07 -0.84
N SER A 241 7.29 7.30 -0.77
CA SER A 241 5.87 7.64 -0.86
C SER A 241 5.69 9.09 -1.27
N ARG A 242 4.50 9.38 -1.81
CA ARG A 242 4.12 10.73 -2.30
C ARG A 242 2.95 11.27 -1.49
N ALA A 243 2.69 12.57 -1.63
CA ALA A 243 1.52 13.21 -1.05
C ALA A 243 0.23 12.60 -1.62
N PRO A 244 -0.89 12.54 -0.87
CA PRO A 244 -2.07 11.76 -1.23
C PRO A 244 -2.72 12.17 -2.57
N LYS A 245 -2.47 13.40 -3.02
CA LYS A 245 -2.97 13.97 -4.29
C LYS A 245 -1.82 14.57 -5.08
N ASP A 246 -1.07 13.73 -5.77
CA ASP A 246 0.15 14.13 -6.48
C ASP A 246 0.35 13.39 -7.81
N SER A 247 -0.61 12.59 -8.28
CA SER A 247 -0.51 11.95 -9.61
C SER A 247 -1.22 12.78 -10.69
N ASN A 248 -0.98 12.44 -11.96
CA ASN A 248 -1.76 12.95 -13.10
C ASN A 248 -3.00 12.09 -13.40
N GLY A 249 -3.37 11.17 -12.49
CA GLY A 249 -4.54 10.30 -12.62
C GLY A 249 -4.27 8.85 -12.20
N CYS A 250 -3.02 8.41 -12.21
CA CYS A 250 -2.60 7.08 -11.73
C CYS A 250 -2.93 6.86 -10.25
N VAL A 251 -3.00 5.59 -9.86
CA VAL A 251 -2.96 5.15 -8.46
C VAL A 251 -1.53 4.75 -8.14
N ILE A 252 -0.93 5.35 -7.12
CA ILE A 252 0.48 5.15 -6.79
C ILE A 252 0.60 4.57 -5.39
N VAL A 253 1.40 3.52 -5.25
CA VAL A 253 1.78 2.88 -3.99
C VAL A 253 3.32 2.93 -3.84
N SER A 254 3.85 2.60 -2.66
CA SER A 254 5.31 2.43 -2.52
C SER A 254 5.78 1.21 -3.34
N ASN A 255 7.07 1.14 -3.70
CA ASN A 255 7.61 -0.02 -4.41
C ASN A 255 7.44 -1.34 -3.61
N ASN A 256 7.65 -1.31 -2.30
CA ASN A 256 7.41 -2.48 -1.43
C ASN A 256 5.94 -2.95 -1.49
N ASP A 257 5.00 -1.99 -1.50
CA ASP A 257 3.57 -2.27 -1.63
C ASP A 257 3.22 -2.79 -3.03
N LEU A 258 3.81 -2.22 -4.09
CA LEU A 258 3.62 -2.67 -5.46
C LEU A 258 4.08 -4.12 -5.62
N ASN A 259 5.28 -4.43 -5.13
CA ASN A 259 5.86 -5.77 -5.19
C ASN A 259 4.95 -6.74 -4.45
N THR A 260 4.49 -6.39 -3.26
CA THR A 260 3.49 -7.19 -2.52
C THR A 260 2.21 -7.41 -3.33
N LEU A 261 1.62 -6.34 -3.89
CA LEU A 261 0.37 -6.40 -4.64
C LEU A 261 0.50 -7.21 -5.93
N SER A 262 1.66 -7.19 -6.58
CA SER A 262 1.93 -7.86 -7.86
C SER A 262 1.57 -9.35 -7.83
N HIS A 263 1.78 -10.01 -6.69
CA HIS A 263 1.51 -11.43 -6.50
C HIS A 263 0.02 -11.79 -6.41
N PHE A 264 -0.85 -10.80 -6.31
CA PHE A 264 -2.30 -10.97 -6.20
C PHE A 264 -3.05 -10.41 -7.42
N ILE A 265 -2.33 -9.93 -8.43
CA ILE A 265 -2.90 -9.34 -9.64
C ILE A 265 -2.80 -10.34 -10.79
N ASP A 266 -3.97 -10.85 -11.20
CA ASP A 266 -4.12 -11.67 -12.39
C ASP A 266 -4.60 -10.77 -13.55
N GLU A 267 -3.81 -10.71 -14.63
CA GLU A 267 -4.15 -9.95 -15.84
C GLU A 267 -5.52 -10.35 -16.40
N GLY A 268 -6.34 -9.35 -16.73
CA GLY A 268 -7.69 -9.51 -17.26
C GLY A 268 -8.71 -10.09 -16.28
N LYS A 269 -8.32 -10.42 -15.04
CA LYS A 269 -9.18 -11.06 -14.05
C LYS A 269 -9.37 -10.21 -12.79
N THR A 270 -8.29 -9.69 -12.21
CA THR A 270 -8.34 -8.92 -10.96
C THR A 270 -9.01 -7.57 -11.20
N PRO A 271 -10.17 -7.30 -10.59
CA PRO A 271 -10.81 -5.99 -10.70
C PRO A 271 -10.08 -4.97 -9.81
N VAL A 272 -9.98 -3.74 -10.33
CA VAL A 272 -9.55 -2.55 -9.61
C VAL A 272 -10.73 -1.60 -9.52
N ILE A 273 -11.36 -1.55 -8.34
CA ILE A 273 -12.51 -0.69 -8.08
C ILE A 273 -12.00 0.61 -7.48
N ILE A 274 -12.25 1.74 -8.14
CA ILE A 274 -11.88 3.05 -7.63
C ILE A 274 -13.14 3.82 -7.25
N THR A 275 -13.22 4.23 -5.99
CA THR A 275 -14.38 4.95 -5.43
C THR A 275 -13.95 6.19 -4.65
N ASN A 276 -14.88 7.13 -4.48
CA ASN A 276 -14.68 8.28 -3.59
C ASN A 276 -14.56 7.85 -2.14
N SER A 277 -15.45 6.97 -1.69
CA SER A 277 -15.44 6.41 -0.35
C SER A 277 -16.08 5.02 -0.37
N ILE A 278 -15.64 4.17 0.55
CA ILE A 278 -16.21 2.85 0.76
C ILE A 278 -17.32 2.95 1.80
N ASN A 279 -18.49 2.44 1.45
CA ASN A 279 -19.54 2.17 2.43
C ASN A 279 -19.36 0.74 2.97
N TRP A 280 -18.99 0.64 4.24
CA TRP A 280 -18.69 -0.62 4.93
C TRP A 280 -19.93 -1.26 5.54
N VAL A 281 -20.11 -2.56 5.36
CA VAL A 281 -21.19 -3.35 5.98
C VAL A 281 -20.63 -4.52 6.78
N THR A 282 -21.37 -4.97 7.80
CA THR A 282 -21.01 -6.19 8.54
C THR A 282 -21.10 -7.42 7.62
N LYS A 283 -20.33 -8.47 7.94
CA LYS A 283 -20.40 -9.75 7.23
C LYS A 283 -21.83 -10.29 7.12
N GLN A 284 -22.60 -10.27 8.21
CA GLN A 284 -24.00 -10.72 8.22
C GLN A 284 -24.88 -9.93 7.23
N LYS A 285 -24.73 -8.59 7.19
CA LYS A 285 -25.49 -7.75 6.24
C LYS A 285 -25.05 -8.00 4.80
N TRP A 286 -23.77 -8.25 4.59
CA TRP A 286 -23.24 -8.64 3.29
C TRP A 286 -23.80 -9.99 2.82
N GLU A 287 -23.78 -11.02 3.68
CA GLU A 287 -24.31 -12.36 3.38
C GLU A 287 -25.79 -12.30 3.00
N SER A 288 -26.62 -11.53 3.74
CA SER A 288 -28.03 -11.33 3.39
C SER A 288 -28.21 -10.72 1.99
N ARG A 289 -27.37 -9.74 1.62
CA ARG A 289 -27.41 -9.12 0.29
C ARG A 289 -26.95 -10.08 -0.81
N ASN A 290 -25.89 -10.85 -0.55
CA ASN A 290 -25.39 -11.86 -1.49
C ASN A 290 -26.42 -12.99 -1.70
N SER A 291 -27.08 -13.47 -0.64
CA SER A 291 -28.16 -14.46 -0.75
C SER A 291 -29.34 -13.93 -1.55
N ASN A 292 -29.78 -12.69 -1.31
CA ASN A 292 -30.86 -12.08 -2.09
C ASN A 292 -30.49 -11.94 -3.58
N TYR A 293 -29.23 -11.61 -3.89
CA TYR A 293 -28.74 -11.59 -5.27
C TYR A 293 -28.77 -12.99 -5.89
N ASN A 294 -28.29 -14.01 -5.17
CA ASN A 294 -28.31 -15.40 -5.63
C ASN A 294 -29.72 -15.99 -5.77
N LEU A 295 -30.75 -15.40 -5.15
CA LEU A 295 -32.15 -15.75 -5.37
C LEU A 295 -32.73 -15.09 -6.64
N PHE A 296 -32.11 -14.03 -7.13
CA PHE A 296 -32.56 -13.29 -8.31
C PHE A 296 -31.98 -13.83 -9.63
N ILE A 297 -30.78 -14.42 -9.58
CA ILE A 297 -30.11 -15.08 -10.71
C ILE A 297 -30.40 -16.58 -10.75
#